data_AF-A0A945GXY2-F1
#
_entry.id   AF-A0A945GXY2-F1
#
_cell.length_a   1.000
_cell.length_b   1.000
_cell.length_c   1.000
_cell.angle_alpha   90.00
_cell.angle_beta   90.00
_cell.angle_gamma   90.00
#
_symmetry.space_group_name_H-M   'P 1'
#
loop_
_entity.id
_entity.type
_entity.pdbx_description
1 polymer ?
#
loop_
_entity_poly.entity_id
_entity_poly.type
_entity_poly.pdbx_seq_one_letter_code
_entity_poly.pdbx_strand_id
1 'polypeptide(L)'
;MNTPKLFDDAVMREIRDQFHHVDYCPVIKEPRVFFENGGGSLKLKAAIAASAEVEALPDQEGRQNPASKYLSSVLDAGREDLHFVFGSA
;
A
#
# COMPACT_ATOMS: atom_id res chain seq x y z
N MET A 1 16.25 -25.52 -18.23
CA MET A 1 15.49 -26.04 -17.07
C MET A 1 14.25 -25.19 -16.91
N ASN A 2 13.06 -25.79 -16.83
CA ASN A 2 11.84 -25.04 -16.53
C ASN A 2 11.84 -24.70 -15.04
N THR A 3 12.07 -23.42 -14.72
CA THR A 3 11.91 -22.92 -13.35
C THR A 3 10.44 -23.03 -12.96
N PRO A 4 10.10 -23.69 -11.84
CA PRO A 4 8.72 -23.74 -11.39
C PRO A 4 8.20 -22.32 -11.15
N LYS A 5 7.07 -21.98 -11.79
CA LYS A 5 6.38 -20.70 -11.62
C LYS A 5 5.23 -20.91 -10.62
N LEU A 6 5.22 -20.12 -9.55
CA LEU A 6 4.13 -20.13 -8.57
C LEU A 6 2.87 -19.43 -9.12
N PHE A 7 3.08 -18.39 -9.94
CA PHE A 7 2.05 -17.65 -10.67
C PHE A 7 2.45 -17.50 -12.13
N ASP A 8 1.49 -17.43 -13.04
CA ASP A 8 1.77 -17.17 -14.46
C ASP A 8 2.23 -15.71 -14.70
N ASP A 9 2.75 -15.46 -15.90
CA ASP A 9 3.32 -14.16 -16.25
C ASP A 9 2.27 -13.04 -16.31
N ALA A 10 1.01 -13.37 -16.60
CA ALA A 10 -0.07 -12.39 -16.66
C ALA A 10 -0.43 -11.91 -15.25
N VAL A 11 -0.58 -12.83 -14.30
CA VAL A 11 -0.82 -12.52 -12.88
C VAL A 11 0.37 -11.74 -12.29
N MET A 12 1.60 -12.15 -12.59
CA MET A 12 2.79 -11.42 -12.13
C MET A 12 2.84 -9.99 -12.67
N ARG A 13 2.42 -9.78 -13.92
CA ARG A 13 2.34 -8.44 -14.52
C ARG A 13 1.25 -7.60 -13.86
N GLU A 14 0.07 -8.16 -13.63
CA GLU A 14 -1.04 -7.48 -12.96
C GLU A 14 -0.64 -7.00 -11.56
N ILE A 15 -0.02 -7.87 -10.77
CA ILE A 15 0.48 -7.52 -9.43
C ILE A 15 1.50 -6.39 -9.51
N ARG A 16 2.48 -6.48 -10.42
CA ARG A 16 3.54 -5.47 -10.56
C ARG A 16 2.99 -4.12 -10.98
N ASP A 17 1.96 -4.09 -11.82
CA ASP A 17 1.31 -2.86 -12.27
C ASP A 17 0.59 -2.11 -11.13
N GLN A 18 0.34 -2.74 -9.97
CA GLN A 18 -0.25 -2.07 -8.81
C GLN A 18 0.73 -1.22 -8.00
N PHE A 19 2.05 -1.37 -8.22
CA PHE A 19 3.07 -0.71 -7.41
C PHE A 19 3.73 0.45 -8.16
N HIS A 20 4.19 1.45 -7.41
CA HIS A 20 5.02 2.52 -7.94
C HIS A 20 6.47 2.06 -8.15
N HIS A 21 7.07 2.47 -9.26
CA HIS A 21 8.52 2.40 -9.52
C HIS A 21 9.14 1.00 -9.40
N VAL A 22 8.42 -0.05 -9.79
CA VAL A 22 8.88 -1.44 -9.64
C VAL A 22 10.13 -1.73 -10.46
N ASP A 23 10.15 -1.30 -11.72
CA ASP A 23 11.21 -1.63 -12.67
C ASP A 23 12.15 -0.46 -12.99
N TYR A 24 11.83 0.74 -12.51
CA TYR A 24 12.52 1.97 -12.89
C TYR A 24 12.57 2.97 -11.75
N CYS A 25 13.76 3.51 -11.49
CA CYS A 25 13.96 4.56 -10.50
C CYS A 25 13.89 5.94 -11.17
N PRO A 26 12.91 6.81 -10.82
CA PRO A 26 12.76 8.11 -11.46
C PRO A 26 13.88 9.10 -11.11
N VAL A 27 14.61 8.87 -10.00
CA VAL A 27 15.68 9.77 -9.53
C VAL A 27 16.96 9.61 -10.36
N ILE A 28 17.44 8.37 -10.51
CA ILE A 28 18.65 8.08 -11.29
C ILE A 28 18.36 7.84 -12.78
N LYS A 29 17.08 7.74 -13.15
CA LYS A 29 16.59 7.53 -14.51
C LYS A 29 17.06 6.23 -15.18
N GLU A 30 17.11 5.15 -14.40
CA GLU A 30 17.60 3.84 -14.84
C GLU A 30 16.69 2.71 -14.34
N PRO A 31 16.70 1.54 -15.03
CA PRO A 31 16.08 0.33 -14.52
C PRO A 31 16.65 -0.06 -13.14
N ARG A 32 15.78 -0.51 -12.24
CA ARG A 32 16.15 -0.93 -10.89
C ARG A 32 15.43 -2.22 -10.52
N VAL A 33 16.13 -3.09 -9.79
CA VAL A 33 15.52 -4.20 -9.05
C VAL A 33 15.52 -3.83 -7.56
N PHE A 34 14.36 -3.93 -6.91
CA PHE A 34 14.22 -3.64 -5.48
C PHE A 34 14.60 -4.86 -4.63
N PHE A 35 15.73 -4.79 -3.91
CA PHE A 35 16.18 -5.80 -2.94
C PHE A 35 16.29 -5.28 -1.50
N GLU A 36 15.76 -4.10 -1.22
CA GLU A 36 15.76 -3.48 0.12
C GLU A 36 14.52 -3.88 0.95
N ASN A 37 13.99 -5.09 0.73
CA ASN A 37 12.75 -5.54 1.38
C ASN A 37 12.90 -5.81 2.89
N GLY A 38 14.13 -5.85 3.40
CA GLY A 38 14.40 -5.92 4.84
C GLY A 38 14.11 -4.61 5.58
N GLY A 39 14.23 -3.47 4.90
CA GLY A 39 13.98 -2.15 5.47
C GLY A 39 12.60 -1.55 5.11
N GLY A 40 11.88 -2.15 4.17
CA GLY A 40 10.57 -1.65 3.75
C GLY A 40 9.98 -2.40 2.57
N SER A 41 9.02 -1.76 1.91
CA SER A 41 8.27 -2.35 0.80
C SER A 41 8.12 -1.36 -0.36
N LEU A 42 7.92 -1.92 -1.56
CA LEU A 42 7.35 -1.17 -2.68
C LEU A 42 5.98 -0.62 -2.28
N LYS A 43 5.62 0.53 -2.84
CA LYS A 43 4.39 1.25 -2.48
C LYS A 43 3.29 0.93 -3.47
N LEU A 44 2.17 0.39 -2.97
CA LEU A 44 0.95 0.25 -3.75
C LEU A 44 0.42 1.63 -4.14
N LYS A 45 0.01 1.79 -5.40
CA LYS A 45 -0.57 3.03 -5.91
C LYS A 45 -1.82 3.42 -5.13
N ALA A 46 -2.71 2.45 -4.89
CA ALA A 46 -3.94 2.67 -4.15
C ALA A 46 -3.70 3.09 -2.69
N ALA A 47 -2.72 2.49 -2.01
CA ALA A 47 -2.38 2.85 -0.64
C ALA A 47 -1.86 4.29 -0.54
N ILE A 48 -0.98 4.72 -1.46
CA ILE A 48 -0.50 6.10 -1.50
C ILE A 48 -1.63 7.09 -1.77
N ALA A 49 -2.53 6.78 -2.70
CA ALA A 49 -3.69 7.64 -3.00
C ALA A 49 -4.61 7.79 -1.77
N ALA A 50 -4.97 6.67 -1.13
CA ALA A 50 -5.81 6.69 0.07
C ALA A 50 -5.16 7.46 1.23
N SER A 51 -3.85 7.26 1.47
CA SER A 51 -3.12 8.04 2.48
C SER A 51 -3.15 9.54 2.17
N ALA A 52 -2.92 9.93 0.92
CA ALA A 52 -2.95 11.34 0.51
C ALA A 52 -4.33 11.98 0.73
N GLU A 53 -5.42 11.26 0.46
CA GLU A 53 -6.79 11.76 0.71
C GLU A 53 -7.06 11.99 2.20
N VAL A 54 -6.66 11.05 3.07
CA VAL A 54 -6.86 11.16 4.51
C VAL A 54 -5.97 12.24 5.12
N GLU A 55 -4.69 12.29 4.75
CA GLU A 55 -3.72 13.26 5.27
C GLU A 55 -3.99 14.70 4.82
N ALA A 56 -4.71 14.88 3.70
CA ALA A 56 -5.13 16.20 3.24
C ALA A 56 -6.25 16.83 4.09
N LEU A 57 -6.91 16.06 4.95
CA LEU A 57 -7.96 16.57 5.83
C LEU A 57 -7.34 17.37 6.99
N PRO A 58 -7.71 18.65 7.18
CA PRO A 58 -7.13 19.49 8.22
C PRO A 58 -7.81 19.28 9.59
N ASP A 59 -8.01 18.02 9.97
CA ASP A 59 -8.63 17.64 11.25
C ASP A 59 -7.77 16.62 12.00
N GLN A 60 -7.99 16.53 13.30
CA GLN A 60 -7.32 15.58 14.19
C GLN A 60 -8.35 14.64 14.77
N GLU A 61 -7.98 13.37 14.89
CA GLU A 61 -8.77 12.37 15.61
C GLU A 61 -9.02 12.82 17.07
N GLY A 62 -10.16 12.42 17.64
CA GLY A 62 -10.54 12.72 19.02
C GLY A 62 -11.28 14.05 19.25
N ARG A 63 -11.65 14.80 18.21
CA ARG A 63 -12.44 16.04 18.33
C ARG A 63 -13.95 15.77 18.21
N GLN A 64 -14.76 16.62 18.86
CA GLN A 64 -16.22 16.54 18.78
C GLN A 64 -16.78 17.23 17.53
N ASN A 65 -16.34 16.78 16.34
CA ASN A 65 -16.83 17.28 15.06
C ASN A 65 -17.01 16.13 14.04
N PRO A 66 -17.75 16.33 12.94
CA PRO A 66 -18.01 15.29 11.95
C PRO A 66 -16.75 14.75 11.24
N ALA A 67 -15.78 15.62 10.93
CA ALA A 67 -14.56 15.20 10.22
C ALA A 67 -13.66 14.34 11.11
N SER A 68 -13.50 14.68 12.38
CA SER A 68 -12.82 13.81 13.35
C SER A 68 -13.50 12.46 13.50
N LYS A 69 -14.84 12.39 13.52
CA LYS A 69 -15.57 11.11 13.57
C LYS A 69 -15.32 10.25 12.32
N TYR A 70 -15.24 10.90 11.15
CA TYR A 70 -14.86 10.23 9.91
C TYR A 70 -13.44 9.64 10.02
N LEU A 71 -12.46 10.42 10.49
CA LEU A 71 -11.10 9.92 10.69
C LEU A 71 -11.04 8.72 11.65
N SER A 72 -11.76 8.76 12.77
CA SER A 72 -11.86 7.60 13.68
C SER A 72 -12.43 6.38 12.96
N SER A 73 -13.48 6.54 12.14
CA SER A 73 -14.08 5.43 11.40
C SER A 73 -13.14 4.78 10.38
N VAL A 74 -12.29 5.58 9.73
CA VAL A 74 -11.26 5.07 8.80
C VAL A 74 -10.21 4.26 9.55
N LEU A 75 -9.77 4.75 10.72
CA LEU A 75 -8.81 4.04 11.56
C LEU A 75 -9.38 2.75 12.12
N ASP A 76 -10.64 2.74 12.54
CA ASP A 76 -11.30 1.54 13.07
C ASP A 76 -11.47 0.48 11.98
N ALA A 77 -11.89 0.88 10.77
CA ALA A 77 -11.91 -0.03 9.63
C ALA A 77 -10.52 -0.62 9.32
N GLY A 78 -9.48 0.22 9.34
CA GLY A 78 -8.11 -0.25 9.15
C GLY A 78 -7.64 -1.23 10.23
N ARG A 79 -8.06 -1.07 11.49
CA ARG A 79 -7.75 -2.01 12.57
C ARG A 79 -8.43 -3.37 12.34
N GLU A 80 -9.70 -3.37 11.94
CA GLU A 80 -10.43 -4.58 11.59
C GLU A 80 -9.80 -5.31 10.39
N ASP A 81 -9.38 -4.57 9.37
CA ASP A 81 -8.66 -5.15 8.22
C ASP A 81 -7.35 -5.83 8.65
N LEU A 82 -6.61 -5.23 9.60
CA LEU A 82 -5.41 -5.86 10.16
C LEU A 82 -5.75 -7.14 10.92
N HIS A 83 -6.83 -7.17 11.71
CA HIS A 83 -7.29 -8.38 12.37
C HIS A 83 -7.59 -9.49 11.38
N PHE A 84 -8.28 -9.17 10.28
CA PHE A 84 -8.56 -10.11 9.20
C PHE A 84 -7.28 -10.62 8.53
N VAL A 85 -6.37 -9.72 8.11
CA VAL A 85 -5.13 -10.08 7.41
C VAL A 85 -4.22 -10.96 8.26
N PHE A 86 -4.13 -10.70 9.56
CA PHE A 86 -3.29 -11.49 10.48
C PHE A 86 -4.02 -12.65 11.15
N GLY A 87 -5.30 -12.88 10.84
CA GLY A 87 -6.09 -13.98 11.39
C GLY A 87 -6.24 -13.91 12.91
N SER A 88 -6.33 -12.70 13.47
CA SER A 88 -6.51 -12.47 14.91
C SER A 88 -7.93 -12.07 15.30
N ALA A 89 -8.89 -12.32 14.39
CA ALA A 89 -10.32 -12.12 14.59
C ALA A 89 -10.95 -13.24 15.42
#